data_AF-E0VPT6-F1
#
_entry.id   AF-E0VPT6-F1
#
_cell.length_a   1.000
_cell.length_b   1.000
_cell.length_c   1.000
_cell.angle_alpha   90.00
_cell.angle_beta   90.00
_cell.angle_gamma   90.00
#
_symmetry.space_group_name_H-M   'P 1'
#
loop_
_entity.id
_entity.type
_entity.pdbx_description
1 polymer ?
#
loop_
_entity_poly.entity_id
_entity_poly.type
_entity_poly.pdbx_seq_one_letter_code
_entity_poly.pdbx_strand_id
1 'polypeptide(L)' 'MPRRLGGNVSCEVTTDAPSFKTRQAKAYLNVVSRPKDRPELHVNKDKYNVGDTLFANCTSFPSKPPASLSFYINNSPARS' A
#
# COMPACT_ATOMS: atom_id res chain seq x y z
N MET A 1 -7.11 -12.48 -7.20
CA MET A 1 -7.45 -11.53 -8.29
C MET A 1 -6.17 -11.04 -8.94
N PRO A 2 -5.97 -11.17 -10.27
CA PRO A 2 -4.65 -11.18 -10.89
C PRO A 2 -4.05 -9.77 -10.98
N ARG A 3 -3.27 -9.35 -9.99
CA ARG A 3 -2.51 -8.08 -10.02
C ARG A 3 -1.11 -8.27 -10.62
N ARG A 4 -1.04 -8.82 -11.84
CA ARG A 4 0.22 -9.07 -12.56
C ARG A 4 0.54 -8.02 -13.63
N LEU A 5 -0.01 -6.81 -13.53
CA LEU A 5 0.26 -5.70 -14.47
C LEU A 5 1.31 -4.70 -13.96
N GLY A 6 2.21 -5.15 -13.05
CA GLY A 6 3.30 -4.32 -12.54
C GLY A 6 4.63 -4.84 -13.04
N GLY A 7 5.52 -3.94 -13.46
CA GLY A 7 6.82 -4.29 -14.02
C GLY A 7 7.37 -3.26 -15.00
N ASN A 8 8.46 -3.59 -15.68
CA ASN A 8 9.07 -2.71 -16.67
C ASN A 8 8.26 -2.70 -17.96
N VAL A 9 7.82 -1.51 -18.37
CA VAL A 9 7.22 -1.24 -19.67
C VAL A 9 8.29 -0.61 -20.55
N SER A 10 8.47 -1.12 -21.76
CA SER A 10 9.44 -0.61 -22.73
C SER A 10 8.75 -0.09 -23.98
N CYS A 11 9.20 1.06 -24.47
CA CYS A 11 8.85 1.58 -25.79
C CYS A 11 10.10 1.52 -26.68
N GLU A 12 9.94 1.05 -27.91
CA GLU A 12 11.00 0.95 -28.90
C GLU A 12 10.56 1.61 -30.20
N VAL A 13 11.44 2.44 -30.76
CA VAL A 13 11.23 3.12 -32.05
C VAL A 13 12.39 2.73 -32.96
N THR A 14 12.06 2.24 -34.15
CA THR A 14 13.04 1.84 -35.16
C THR A 14 12.77 2.59 -36.46
N THR A 15 13.81 3.18 -37.05
CA THR A 15 13.76 3.86 -38.36
C THR A 15 14.13 2.89 -39.48
N ASP A 16 13.62 3.14 -40.69
CA ASP A 16 13.87 2.31 -41.88
C ASP A 16 15.08 2.81 -42.71
N ALA A 17 15.37 2.14 -43.83
CA ALA A 17 16.49 2.43 -44.73
C ALA A 17 16.58 3.91 -45.17
N PRO A 18 17.80 4.42 -45.50
CA PRO A 18 19.11 3.72 -45.57
C PRO A 18 19.83 3.62 -44.21
N SER A 19 19.25 4.18 -43.14
CA SER A 19 19.86 4.20 -41.81
C SER A 19 18.91 3.64 -40.76
N PHE A 20 19.14 2.38 -40.40
CA PHE A 20 18.42 1.73 -39.32
C PHE A 20 18.92 2.26 -37.97
N LYS A 21 18.06 2.97 -37.24
CA LYS A 21 18.31 3.44 -35.88
C LYS A 21 17.21 2.92 -34.98
N THR A 22 17.59 2.23 -33.92
CA THR A 22 16.66 1.78 -32.87
C THR A 22 16.93 2.54 -31.59
N ARG A 23 15.88 3.08 -30.98
CA ARG A 23 15.94 3.71 -29.66
C ARG A 23 14.91 3.06 -28.75
N GLN A 24 15.34 2.65 -27.57
CA GLN A 24 14.48 2.04 -26.56
C GLN A 24 14.47 2.89 -25.28
N ALA A 25 13.30 3.00 -24.66
CA ALA A 25 13.10 3.60 -23.34
C ALA A 25 12.34 2.62 -22.45
N LYS A 26 12.63 2.61 -21.14
CA LYS A 26 11.99 1.75 -20.15
C LYS A 26 11.50 2.55 -18.95
N ALA A 27 10.35 2.18 -18.40
CA ALA A 27 9.79 2.75 -17.17
C ALA A 27 9.17 1.65 -16.30
N TYR A 28 9.26 1.78 -14.98
CA TYR A 28 8.67 0.82 -14.04
C TYR A 28 7.22 1.21 -13.71
N LEU A 29 6.27 0.33 -14.01
CA LEU A 29 4.85 0.50 -13.69
C LEU A 29 4.53 -0.10 -12.31
N ASN A 30 4.23 0.78 -11.35
CA ASN A 30 3.79 0.41 -10.01
C ASN A 30 2.26 0.31 -9.94
N VAL A 31 1.74 -0.91 -9.76
CA VAL A 31 0.30 -1.11 -9.51
C VAL A 31 0.00 -0.93 -8.03
N VAL A 32 -0.73 0.13 -7.72
CA VAL A 32 -1.21 0.44 -6.36
C VAL A 32 -2.64 -0.02 -6.17
N SER A 33 -2.95 -0.43 -4.95
CA SER A 33 -4.30 -0.73 -4.52
C SER A 33 -4.53 -0.17 -3.14
N ARG A 34 -5.44 0.80 -3.08
CA ARG A 34 -5.86 1.39 -1.82
C ARG A 34 -6.72 0.38 -1.03
N PRO A 35 -6.65 0.41 0.31
CA PRO A 35 -7.62 -0.30 1.15
C PRO A 35 -9.05 0.02 0.70
N LYS A 36 -9.94 -0.96 0.76
CA LYS A 36 -11.35 -0.77 0.39
C LYS A 36 -12.06 0.21 1.31
N ASP A 37 -11.71 0.18 2.59
CA ASP A 37 -12.29 1.02 3.63
C ASP A 37 -11.23 1.33 4.72
N ARG A 38 -11.66 2.07 5.73
CA ARG A 38 -10.91 2.37 6.96
C ARG A 38 -10.51 1.06 7.67
N PRO A 39 -9.39 1.06 8.41
CA PRO A 39 -9.01 -0.10 9.18
C PRO A 39 -10.00 -0.37 10.31
N GLU A 40 -10.17 -1.64 10.64
CA GLU A 40 -11.08 -2.09 11.70
C GLU A 40 -10.30 -2.20 13.01
N LEU A 41 -10.84 -1.57 14.06
CA LEU A 41 -10.28 -1.62 15.41
C LEU A 41 -11.04 -2.64 16.24
N HIS A 42 -10.35 -3.68 16.68
CA HIS A 42 -10.88 -4.70 17.58
C HIS A 42 -10.28 -4.52 18.96
N VAL A 43 -11.12 -4.42 19.98
CA VAL A 43 -10.71 -4.31 21.40
C VAL A 43 -11.20 -5.52 22.17
N ASN A 44 -10.47 -5.93 23.21
CA ASN A 44 -10.84 -7.10 24.00
C ASN A 44 -11.93 -6.82 25.06
N LYS A 45 -12.16 -5.56 25.40
CA LYS A 45 -13.20 -5.14 26.36
C LYS A 45 -13.90 -3.89 25.85
N ASP A 46 -15.18 -3.75 26.18
CA ASP A 46 -15.96 -2.55 25.84
C ASP A 46 -15.67 -1.37 26.78
N LYS A 47 -15.17 -1.65 27.99
CA LYS A 47 -14.89 -0.67 29.05
C LYS A 47 -13.57 -1.00 29.74
N TYR A 48 -12.82 0.04 30.07
CA TYR A 48 -11.55 -0.04 30.79
C TYR A 48 -11.59 0.93 31.97
N ASN A 49 -11.03 0.52 33.10
CA ASN A 49 -10.78 1.39 34.23
C ASN A 49 -9.36 1.95 34.18
N VAL A 50 -9.12 3.01 34.93
CA VAL A 50 -7.77 3.57 35.08
C VAL A 50 -6.85 2.50 35.68
N GLY A 51 -5.77 2.17 34.97
CA GLY A 51 -4.83 1.11 35.33
C GLY A 51 -5.00 -0.20 34.56
N ASP A 52 -6.08 -0.36 33.78
CA ASP A 52 -6.25 -1.53 32.91
C ASP A 52 -5.35 -1.45 31.66
N THR A 53 -4.84 -2.60 31.23
CA THR A 53 -4.14 -2.74 29.95
C THR A 53 -5.14 -2.86 28.80
N LEU A 54 -5.09 -1.91 27.87
CA LEU A 54 -5.84 -1.93 26.62
C LEU A 54 -5.17 -2.86 25.61
N PHE A 55 -5.86 -3.93 25.21
CA PHE A 55 -5.46 -4.75 24.07
C PHE A 55 -6.34 -4.41 22.87
N ALA A 56 -5.73 -3.78 21.87
CA ALA A 56 -6.40 -3.38 20.65
C ALA A 56 -5.63 -3.88 19.42
N ASN A 57 -6.35 -4.37 18.42
CA ASN A 57 -5.80 -4.78 17.14
C ASN A 57 -6.46 -3.95 16.04
N CYS A 58 -5.65 -3.20 15.30
CA CYS A 58 -6.09 -2.42 14.16
C CYS A 58 -5.67 -3.17 12.90
N THR A 59 -6.65 -3.59 12.11
CA THR A 59 -6.40 -4.37 10.88
C THR A 59 -6.85 -3.58 9.67
N SER A 60 -5.94 -3.33 8.72
CA SER A 60 -6.27 -2.69 7.44
C SER A 60 -6.77 -3.70 6.41
N PHE A 61 -7.66 -3.27 5.53
CA PHE A 61 -8.00 -4.04 4.33
C PHE A 61 -6.77 -4.27 3.43
N PRO A 62 -6.75 -5.38 2.64
CA PRO A 62 -5.66 -5.69 1.72
C PRO A 62 -5.32 -4.52 0.80
N SER A 63 -4.05 -4.09 0.84
CA SER A 63 -3.55 -2.94 0.10
C SER A 63 -2.15 -3.18 -0.47
N LYS A 64 -1.79 -2.38 -1.47
CA LYS A 64 -0.47 -2.39 -2.12
C LYS A 64 -0.08 -0.94 -2.42
N PRO A 65 1.01 -0.40 -1.85
CA PRO A 65 1.86 -1.02 -0.83
C PRO A 65 1.09 -1.31 0.48
N PRO A 66 1.69 -2.08 1.42
CA PRO A 66 1.09 -2.29 2.74
C PRO A 66 0.69 -0.97 3.40
N ALA A 67 -0.49 -0.92 4.01
CA ALA A 67 -0.95 0.28 4.70
C ALA A 67 -0.11 0.56 5.95
N SER A 68 0.14 1.85 6.21
CA SER A 68 0.74 2.30 7.46
C SER A 68 -0.36 2.57 8.49
N LEU A 69 -0.28 1.90 9.64
CA LEU A 69 -1.22 2.08 10.74
C LEU A 69 -0.57 2.86 11.87
N SER A 70 -1.34 3.73 12.53
CA SER A 70 -0.90 4.51 13.68
C SER A 70 -2.03 4.57 14.70
N PHE A 71 -1.69 4.33 15.96
CA PHE A 71 -2.66 4.32 17.05
C PHE A 71 -2.63 5.63 17.81
N TYR A 72 -3.80 6.12 18.18
CA TYR A 72 -3.97 7.29 19.02
C TYR A 72 -4.96 6.99 20.15
N ILE A 73 -4.61 7.33 21.38
CA ILE A 73 -5.48 7.25 22.56
C ILE A 73 -5.69 8.68 23.05
N ASN A 74 -6.94 9.16 23.06
CA ASN A 74 -7.28 10.54 23.48
C ASN A 74 -6.38 11.60 22.79
N ASN A 75 -6.19 11.46 21.47
CA ASN A 75 -5.34 12.32 20.64
C ASN A 75 -3.83 12.26 20.91
N SER A 76 -3.37 11.39 21.81
CA SER A 76 -1.96 11.12 22.03
C SER A 76 -1.51 9.88 21.23
N PRO A 77 -0.33 9.91 20.58
CA PRO A 77 0.17 8.75 19.86
C PRO A 77 0.48 7.62 20.85
N ALA A 78 -0.18 6.48 20.66
CA ALA A 78 0.12 5.27 21.41
C ALA A 78 1.23 4.51 20.70
N ARG A 79 2.33 4.22 21.40
CA ARG A 79 3.39 3.35 20.88
C ARG A 79 2.89 1.91 20.92
N SER A 80 3.01 1.21 19.80
CA SER A 80 2.80 -0.24 19.67
C SER A 80 3.91 -1.01 20.35
#